data_AF-A0AAV7AY03-F1
#
_entry.id   AF-A0AAV7AY03-F1
#
_cell.length_a   1.000
_cell.length_b   1.000
_cell.length_c   1.000
_cell.angle_alpha   90.00
_cell.angle_beta   90.00
_cell.angle_gamma   90.00
#
_symmetry.space_group_name_H-M   'P 1'
#
loop_
_entity.id
_entity.type
_entity.pdbx_description
1 polymer ?
#
loop_
_entity_poly.entity_id
_entity_poly.type
_entity_poly.pdbx_seq_one_letter_code
_entity_poly.pdbx_strand_id
1 'polypeptide(L)'
;FIGTFVDRGQQVKSECGFQLNSEKNICEYKNEEDHEAFYCYKPDTLRCGSLVYLQSFNRDVSFLNPSEKMLFNSDNIAVEIPKHHEYIDVQKCTNSSPSTLELCKIGIDSPIPSGFVLQNSWKPSFCRISNFTTQEQMYSCLSDKMIYFMGDSTVRQWLTYLVQTFKGLKMFDLHRVGLETLMVAIDQERNVKIQWKKHSHPIVASRLYMVKDDAYVHEQIDQLAGGSHYVIVICLGQHFRLFPIQVFIRRIINVHKALNRLFLRSPDTKVIIKTENTRDDSHDAERFSNFYGYIHNMIMRDVFRNLPVAVVDAWDMTIAYNTLDVHPPNHVVKSQIDMFLTYIC
;
A
#
# COMPACT_ATOMS: atom_id res chain seq x y z
N PHE A 1 18.27 8.21 5.59
CA PHE A 1 18.20 6.83 6.12
C PHE A 1 19.50 6.52 6.85
N ILE A 2 19.49 5.56 7.77
CA ILE A 2 20.69 5.08 8.48
C ILE A 2 20.76 3.56 8.30
N GLY A 3 21.81 3.08 7.64
CA GLY A 3 22.10 1.66 7.43
C GLY A 3 23.03 1.12 8.50
N THR A 4 22.75 -0.10 8.97
CA THR A 4 23.61 -0.83 9.90
C THR A 4 24.30 -1.96 9.14
N PHE A 5 25.62 -1.88 9.06
CA PHE A 5 26.53 -2.85 8.44
C PHE A 5 27.08 -3.78 9.51
N VAL A 6 27.07 -5.09 9.27
CA VAL A 6 27.47 -6.11 10.25
C VAL A 6 28.42 -7.13 9.63
N ASP A 7 29.64 -7.22 10.17
CA ASP A 7 30.62 -8.25 9.79
C ASP A 7 31.31 -8.80 11.04
N ARG A 8 31.29 -10.13 11.22
CA ARG A 8 31.94 -10.84 12.35
C ARG A 8 31.72 -10.20 13.73
N GLY A 9 30.50 -9.71 13.98
CA GLY A 9 30.11 -9.07 15.26
C GLY A 9 30.41 -7.57 15.37
N GLN A 10 31.20 -6.99 14.45
CA GLN A 10 31.34 -5.54 14.33
C GLN A 10 30.07 -4.96 13.71
N GLN A 11 29.55 -3.88 14.29
CA GLN A 11 28.43 -3.12 13.71
C GLN A 11 28.84 -1.66 13.48
N VAL A 12 28.63 -1.17 12.26
CA VAL A 12 28.85 0.24 11.90
C VAL A 12 27.58 0.82 11.28
N LYS A 13 27.17 1.98 11.78
CA LYS A 13 26.06 2.75 11.20
C LYS A 13 26.59 3.76 10.20
N SER A 14 25.90 3.89 9.09
CA SER A 14 26.26 4.83 8.02
C SER A 14 25.01 5.48 7.44
N GLU A 15 25.16 6.69 6.92
CA GLU A 15 24.06 7.39 6.26
C GLU A 15 23.76 6.75 4.90
N CYS A 16 22.47 6.66 4.59
CA CYS A 16 21.94 6.15 3.34
C CYS A 16 20.84 7.05 2.77
N GLY A 17 20.60 6.98 1.48
CA GLY A 17 19.56 7.75 0.79
C GLY A 17 19.61 7.64 -0.72
N PHE A 18 18.75 8.40 -1.39
CA PHE A 18 18.69 8.50 -2.85
C PHE A 18 19.66 9.54 -3.43
N GLN A 19 20.06 10.50 -2.60
CA GLN A 19 21.04 11.53 -2.94
C GLN A 19 22.07 11.58 -1.81
N LEU A 20 23.31 11.23 -2.13
CA LEU A 20 24.47 11.34 -1.25
C LEU A 20 25.56 12.14 -1.97
N ASN A 21 26.48 12.76 -1.22
CA ASN A 21 27.63 13.41 -1.84
C ASN A 21 28.56 12.32 -2.43
N SER A 22 28.71 12.31 -3.76
CA SER A 22 29.51 11.33 -4.49
C SER A 22 31.02 11.51 -4.34
N GLU A 23 31.50 12.58 -3.70
CA GLU A 23 32.92 12.76 -3.36
C GLU A 23 33.40 11.78 -2.27
N LYS A 24 32.47 11.15 -1.55
CA LYS A 24 32.76 10.11 -0.56
C LYS A 24 32.61 8.72 -1.18
N ASN A 25 33.36 7.75 -0.66
CA ASN A 25 33.16 6.35 -1.02
C ASN A 25 31.74 5.89 -0.67
N ILE A 26 30.99 5.41 -1.66
CA ILE A 26 29.62 4.94 -1.51
C ILE A 26 29.46 3.46 -1.84
N CYS A 27 28.48 2.84 -1.21
CA CYS A 27 27.88 1.57 -1.59
C CYS A 27 26.68 1.86 -2.47
N GLU A 28 26.62 1.20 -3.62
CA GLU A 28 25.55 1.35 -4.59
C GLU A 28 24.69 0.08 -4.63
N TYR A 29 23.38 0.26 -4.43
CA TYR A 29 22.39 -0.81 -4.55
C TYR A 29 21.47 -0.43 -5.72
N LYS A 30 21.91 -0.80 -6.93
CA LYS A 30 21.30 -0.41 -8.19
C LYS A 30 20.61 -1.59 -8.86
N ASN A 31 19.48 -1.32 -9.49
CA ASN A 31 18.92 -2.08 -10.59
C ASN A 31 18.95 -1.16 -11.81
N GLU A 32 19.89 -1.41 -12.73
CA GLU A 32 20.14 -0.56 -13.89
C GLU A 32 19.00 -0.59 -14.90
N GLU A 33 18.38 -1.76 -15.10
CA GLU A 33 17.28 -1.96 -16.06
C GLU A 33 16.03 -1.15 -15.68
N ASP A 34 15.72 -1.11 -14.38
CA ASP A 34 14.55 -0.43 -13.84
C ASP A 34 14.87 0.99 -13.33
N HIS A 35 16.11 1.44 -13.49
CA HIS A 35 16.62 2.73 -12.98
C HIS A 35 16.35 2.96 -11.50
N GLU A 36 16.32 1.89 -10.71
CA GLU A 36 16.18 1.99 -9.27
C GLU A 36 17.55 2.03 -8.61
N ALA A 37 17.74 2.94 -7.66
CA ALA A 37 19.01 3.06 -6.97
C ALA A 37 18.80 3.53 -5.53
N PHE A 38 19.58 2.94 -4.64
CA PHE A 38 19.70 3.35 -3.26
C PHE A 38 21.17 3.31 -2.86
N TYR A 39 21.59 4.24 -2.01
CA TYR A 39 23.00 4.44 -1.71
C TYR A 39 23.23 4.51 -0.20
N CYS A 40 24.42 4.10 0.23
CA CYS A 40 24.93 4.33 1.58
C CYS A 40 26.37 4.82 1.49
N TYR A 41 26.84 5.65 2.42
CA TYR A 41 28.29 5.84 2.55
C TYR A 41 28.92 4.52 2.97
N LYS A 42 30.01 4.14 2.31
CA LYS A 42 30.73 2.90 2.61
C LYS A 42 31.47 3.06 3.94
N PRO A 43 31.23 2.19 4.93
CA PRO A 43 32.04 2.20 6.15
C PRO A 43 33.50 1.85 5.84
N ASP A 44 34.45 2.50 6.51
CA ASP A 44 35.90 2.30 6.25
C ASP A 44 36.34 0.84 6.43
N THR A 45 35.80 0.17 7.45
CA THR A 45 36.20 -1.19 7.81
C THR A 45 35.31 -2.28 7.23
N LEU A 46 34.13 -1.95 6.70
CA LEU A 46 33.12 -2.95 6.31
C LEU A 46 32.79 -2.90 4.81
N ARG A 47 32.43 -4.06 4.26
CA ARG A 47 32.05 -4.20 2.84
C ARG A 47 30.59 -3.84 2.60
N CYS A 48 30.25 -3.36 1.41
CA CYS A 48 28.87 -2.99 1.06
C CYS A 48 27.84 -4.13 1.21
N GLY A 49 28.25 -5.39 0.98
CA GLY A 49 27.39 -6.56 1.18
C GLY A 49 27.02 -6.84 2.63
N SER A 50 27.66 -6.17 3.60
CA SER A 50 27.38 -6.35 5.03
C SER A 50 26.22 -5.48 5.55
N LEU A 51 25.54 -4.70 4.72
CA LEU A 51 24.31 -3.99 5.11
C LEU A 51 23.23 -5.00 5.53
N VAL A 52 22.76 -4.93 6.77
CA VAL A 52 21.74 -5.85 7.32
C VAL A 52 20.42 -5.16 7.62
N TYR A 53 20.50 -3.93 8.15
CA TYR A 53 19.33 -3.20 8.62
C TYR A 53 19.29 -1.78 8.11
N LEU A 54 18.09 -1.22 8.01
CA LEU A 54 17.85 0.20 7.79
C LEU A 54 16.87 0.75 8.82
N GLN A 55 16.97 2.05 9.04
CA GLN A 55 15.98 2.87 9.74
C GLN A 55 15.97 4.26 9.09
N SER A 56 14.87 4.99 9.22
CA SER A 56 14.72 6.33 8.63
C SER A 56 14.03 7.27 9.59
N PHE A 57 14.42 8.54 9.55
CA PHE A 57 13.82 9.61 10.33
C PHE A 57 13.47 10.75 9.39
N ASN A 58 12.35 11.41 9.66
CA ASN A 58 12.02 12.66 8.99
C ASN A 58 13.09 13.70 9.36
N ARG A 59 13.59 14.44 8.37
CA ARG A 59 14.47 15.59 8.61
C ARG A 59 13.62 16.84 8.74
N ASP A 60 13.97 17.75 9.63
CA ASP A 60 13.31 19.05 9.70
C ASP A 60 13.80 19.93 8.54
N VAL A 61 13.22 19.70 7.37
CA VAL A 61 13.53 20.40 6.12
C VAL A 61 12.21 20.82 5.51
N SER A 62 12.12 22.10 5.16
CA SER A 62 11.03 22.67 4.38
C SER A 62 11.58 23.10 3.03
N PHE A 63 10.85 22.75 1.97
CA PHE A 63 11.12 23.20 0.61
C PHE A 63 10.37 24.48 0.26
N LEU A 64 9.50 24.93 1.17
CA LEU A 64 8.75 26.17 1.06
C LEU A 64 9.59 27.35 1.56
N ASN A 65 9.46 28.49 0.90
CA ASN A 65 9.98 29.74 1.44
C ASN A 65 9.13 30.21 2.64
N PRO A 66 9.62 31.18 3.45
CA PRO A 66 8.90 31.62 4.64
C PRO A 66 7.46 32.10 4.38
N SER A 67 7.20 32.77 3.24
CA SER A 67 5.87 33.25 2.87
C SER A 67 4.94 32.11 2.45
N GLU A 68 5.44 31.12 1.71
CA GLU A 68 4.69 29.92 1.35
C GLU A 68 4.34 29.10 2.60
N LYS A 69 5.29 28.97 3.54
CA LYS A 69 5.07 28.25 4.80
C LYS A 69 3.93 28.87 5.63
N MET A 70 3.71 30.18 5.56
CA MET A 70 2.58 30.85 6.21
C MET A 70 1.21 30.44 5.64
N LEU A 71 1.15 29.95 4.40
CA LEU A 71 -0.09 29.42 3.80
C LEU A 71 -0.50 28.07 4.42
N PHE A 72 0.45 27.36 5.03
CA PHE A 72 0.22 26.08 5.72
C PHE A 72 0.04 26.25 7.23
N ASN A 73 -0.43 27.41 7.68
CA ASN A 73 -0.92 27.56 9.05
C ASN A 73 -2.38 27.08 9.13
N SER A 74 -2.82 26.54 10.27
CA SER A 74 -4.13 25.87 10.42
C SER A 74 -5.31 26.69 9.90
N ASP A 75 -5.27 28.01 10.13
CA ASP A 75 -6.33 28.95 9.74
C ASP A 75 -6.51 29.08 8.22
N ASN A 76 -5.53 28.64 7.43
CA ASN A 76 -5.50 28.75 5.96
C ASN A 76 -5.62 27.40 5.23
N ILE A 77 -5.51 26.26 5.94
CA ILE A 77 -5.43 24.93 5.32
C ILE A 77 -6.80 24.27 5.17
N ALA A 78 -7.70 24.50 6.12
CA ALA A 78 -9.01 23.84 6.13
C ALA A 78 -10.09 24.77 6.70
N VAL A 79 -11.31 24.62 6.19
CA VAL A 79 -12.50 25.25 6.75
C VAL A 79 -13.35 24.14 7.37
N GLU A 80 -13.65 24.25 8.66
CA GLU A 80 -14.63 23.35 9.28
C GLU A 80 -16.00 23.67 8.70
N ILE A 81 -16.60 22.69 8.01
CA ILE A 81 -17.98 22.81 7.56
C ILE A 81 -18.85 22.73 8.83
N PRO A 82 -19.70 23.74 9.12
CA PRO A 82 -20.51 23.75 10.34
C PRO A 82 -21.35 22.47 10.45
N LYS A 83 -21.23 21.77 11.58
CA LYS A 83 -21.96 20.51 11.84
C LYS A 83 -23.48 20.67 11.85
N HIS A 84 -23.98 21.89 11.95
CA HIS A 84 -25.41 22.22 11.87
C HIS A 84 -25.85 22.31 10.40
N HIS A 85 -25.98 21.15 9.77
CA HIS A 85 -26.77 21.03 8.55
C HIS A 85 -28.23 20.80 8.91
N GLU A 86 -29.16 21.33 8.11
CA GLU A 86 -30.56 20.90 8.17
C GLU A 86 -30.62 19.37 7.98
N TYR A 87 -31.54 18.71 8.68
CA TYR A 87 -31.69 17.26 8.56
C TYR A 87 -31.96 16.90 7.10
N ILE A 88 -31.11 16.06 6.53
CA ILE A 88 -31.35 15.49 5.20
C ILE A 88 -32.39 14.38 5.35
N ASP A 89 -33.63 14.68 4.96
CA ASP A 89 -34.70 13.67 4.88
C ASP A 89 -34.52 12.83 3.60
N VAL A 90 -33.98 11.62 3.75
CA VAL A 90 -33.79 10.69 2.63
C VAL A 90 -35.07 9.91 2.42
N GLN A 91 -35.89 10.34 1.46
CA GLN A 91 -37.13 9.66 1.11
C GLN A 91 -36.88 8.46 0.18
N LYS A 92 -37.67 7.39 0.35
CA LYS A 92 -37.65 6.26 -0.58
C LYS A 92 -38.09 6.74 -1.97
N CYS A 93 -37.24 6.54 -2.97
CA CYS A 93 -37.63 6.74 -4.35
C CYS A 93 -38.73 5.73 -4.72
N THR A 94 -39.93 6.22 -5.03
CA THR A 94 -41.08 5.40 -5.42
C THR A 94 -40.96 4.82 -6.84
N ASN A 95 -40.09 5.40 -7.67
CA ASN A 95 -39.90 5.03 -9.08
C ASN A 95 -38.53 4.43 -9.42
N SER A 96 -37.72 4.05 -8.43
CA SER A 96 -36.45 3.36 -8.72
C SER A 96 -36.71 1.88 -8.92
N SER A 97 -36.62 1.39 -10.17
CA SER A 97 -36.29 -0.01 -10.41
C SER A 97 -35.04 -0.36 -9.59
N PRO A 98 -34.98 -1.48 -8.86
CA PRO A 98 -33.76 -1.86 -8.17
C PRO A 98 -32.63 -1.86 -9.19
N SER A 99 -31.60 -1.03 -8.98
CA SER A 99 -30.45 -1.06 -9.87
C SER A 99 -29.83 -2.46 -9.73
N THR A 100 -29.98 -3.28 -10.74
CA THR A 100 -29.37 -4.61 -10.81
C THR A 100 -27.90 -4.43 -11.18
N LEU A 101 -27.12 -3.87 -10.26
CA LEU A 101 -25.67 -3.78 -10.43
C LEU A 101 -25.10 -5.20 -10.54
N GLU A 102 -24.25 -5.41 -11.54
CA GLU A 102 -23.52 -6.66 -11.69
C GLU A 102 -22.55 -6.86 -10.51
N LEU A 103 -22.16 -8.11 -10.25
CA LEU A 103 -21.13 -8.42 -9.27
C LEU A 103 -19.82 -7.74 -9.68
N CYS A 104 -19.11 -7.13 -8.72
CA CYS A 104 -17.80 -6.54 -8.99
C CYS A 104 -16.85 -7.63 -9.52
N LYS A 105 -16.22 -7.37 -10.67
CA LYS A 105 -15.26 -8.26 -11.32
C LYS A 105 -14.01 -7.47 -11.70
N ILE A 106 -12.90 -8.19 -11.90
CA ILE A 106 -11.64 -7.62 -12.36
C ILE A 106 -11.83 -6.93 -13.72
N GLY A 107 -11.18 -5.78 -13.92
CA GLY A 107 -11.26 -5.01 -15.15
C GLY A 107 -12.48 -4.09 -15.27
N ILE A 108 -13.31 -3.94 -14.23
CA ILE A 108 -14.33 -2.88 -14.20
C ILE A 108 -13.70 -1.55 -13.80
N ASP A 109 -13.95 -0.53 -14.62
CA ASP A 109 -13.61 0.86 -14.30
C ASP A 109 -14.44 1.39 -13.13
N SER A 110 -13.75 2.01 -12.17
CA SER A 110 -14.37 2.61 -10.99
C SER A 110 -14.51 4.14 -11.19
N PRO A 111 -15.72 4.71 -11.02
CA PRO A 111 -15.95 6.15 -11.11
C PRO A 111 -15.33 6.88 -9.91
N ILE A 112 -15.33 8.22 -9.96
CA ILE A 112 -14.94 9.08 -8.84
C ILE A 112 -16.13 10.01 -8.51
N PRO A 113 -16.75 9.90 -7.31
CA PRO A 113 -16.44 8.94 -6.25
C PRO A 113 -16.88 7.51 -6.61
N SER A 114 -16.15 6.51 -6.10
CA SER A 114 -16.36 5.08 -6.37
C SER A 114 -17.50 4.45 -5.57
N GLY A 115 -18.02 5.14 -4.56
CA GLY A 115 -19.10 4.65 -3.72
C GLY A 115 -19.38 5.52 -2.51
N PHE A 116 -20.13 4.96 -1.56
CA PHE A 116 -20.49 5.59 -0.30
C PHE A 116 -20.55 4.57 0.84
N VAL A 117 -20.62 5.05 2.08
CA VAL A 117 -20.81 4.21 3.26
C VAL A 117 -22.27 4.28 3.69
N LEU A 118 -22.89 3.12 3.88
CA LEU A 118 -24.23 3.01 4.44
C LEU A 118 -24.22 1.93 5.52
N GLN A 119 -24.72 2.26 6.72
CA GLN A 119 -24.78 1.33 7.85
C GLN A 119 -23.43 0.65 8.13
N ASN A 120 -22.36 1.45 8.14
CA ASN A 120 -21.00 0.98 8.38
C ASN A 120 -20.45 -0.01 7.34
N SER A 121 -21.06 -0.11 6.15
CA SER A 121 -20.64 -0.96 5.04
C SER A 121 -20.40 -0.13 3.78
N TRP A 122 -19.29 -0.40 3.09
CA TRP A 122 -19.01 0.21 1.79
C TRP A 122 -19.99 -0.27 0.72
N LYS A 123 -20.51 0.67 -0.08
CA LYS A 123 -21.42 0.45 -1.20
C LYS A 123 -20.83 1.09 -2.46
N PRO A 124 -20.18 0.31 -3.34
CA PRO A 124 -19.70 0.82 -4.61
C PRO A 124 -20.90 1.26 -5.48
N SER A 125 -20.73 2.36 -6.21
CA SER A 125 -21.78 2.93 -7.06
C SER A 125 -21.94 2.22 -8.41
N PHE A 126 -20.97 1.38 -8.77
CA PHE A 126 -20.81 0.83 -10.13
C PHE A 126 -20.94 -0.69 -10.21
N CYS A 127 -20.95 -1.39 -9.07
CA CYS A 127 -21.11 -2.85 -8.99
C CYS A 127 -21.63 -3.24 -7.60
N ARG A 128 -22.01 -4.52 -7.42
CA ARG A 128 -22.40 -5.06 -6.10
C ARG A 128 -21.28 -5.89 -5.50
N ILE A 129 -21.09 -5.74 -4.19
CA ILE A 129 -20.19 -6.58 -3.37
C ILE A 129 -20.82 -7.95 -3.14
N SER A 130 -19.99 -8.99 -3.05
CA SER A 130 -20.42 -10.32 -2.62
C SER A 130 -20.99 -10.28 -1.20
N ASN A 131 -22.10 -10.99 -0.98
CA ASN A 131 -22.73 -11.03 0.34
C ASN A 131 -22.03 -12.08 1.23
N PHE A 132 -21.00 -11.65 1.95
CA PHE A 132 -20.34 -12.49 2.96
C PHE A 132 -21.13 -12.43 4.28
N THR A 133 -22.08 -13.34 4.44
CA THR A 133 -22.92 -13.42 5.64
C THR A 133 -22.23 -14.08 6.83
N THR A 134 -21.21 -14.92 6.58
CA THR A 134 -20.46 -15.61 7.62
C THR A 134 -18.94 -15.54 7.39
N GLN A 135 -18.17 -15.70 8.47
CA GLN A 135 -16.71 -15.78 8.38
C GLN A 135 -16.27 -17.04 7.61
N GLU A 136 -17.01 -18.15 7.72
CA GLU A 136 -16.72 -19.38 7.00
C GLU A 136 -16.80 -19.19 5.48
N GLN A 137 -17.73 -18.38 4.97
CA GLN A 137 -17.81 -18.06 3.53
C GLN A 137 -16.58 -17.29 3.06
N MET A 138 -16.17 -16.28 3.83
CA MET A 138 -14.95 -15.50 3.55
C MET A 138 -13.71 -16.40 3.59
N TYR A 139 -13.64 -17.29 4.58
CA TYR A 139 -12.48 -18.16 4.76
C TYR A 139 -12.41 -19.26 3.70
N SER A 140 -13.56 -19.84 3.34
CA SER A 140 -13.67 -20.80 2.24
C SER A 140 -13.13 -20.21 0.94
N CYS A 141 -13.47 -18.93 0.66
CA CYS A 141 -12.91 -18.23 -0.49
C CYS A 141 -11.39 -18.11 -0.48
N LEU A 142 -10.73 -18.05 0.68
CA LEU A 142 -9.26 -17.99 0.74
C LEU A 142 -8.58 -19.33 0.44
N SER A 143 -9.33 -20.44 0.48
CA SER A 143 -8.78 -21.80 0.32
C SER A 143 -8.05 -21.95 -1.00
N ASP A 144 -6.92 -22.67 -0.96
CA ASP A 144 -6.08 -22.97 -2.12
C ASP A 144 -5.57 -21.72 -2.86
N LYS A 145 -5.27 -20.64 -2.11
CA LYS A 145 -4.71 -19.39 -2.64
C LYS A 145 -3.38 -19.01 -2.01
N MET A 146 -2.51 -18.49 -2.87
CA MET A 146 -1.23 -17.89 -2.55
C MET A 146 -1.36 -16.38 -2.74
N ILE A 147 -1.51 -15.66 -1.63
CA ILE A 147 -1.83 -14.24 -1.60
C ILE A 147 -0.56 -13.44 -1.26
N TYR A 148 -0.22 -12.46 -2.10
CA TYR A 148 0.98 -11.65 -1.98
C TYR A 148 0.59 -10.17 -1.84
N PHE A 149 0.65 -9.66 -0.62
CA PHE A 149 0.51 -8.24 -0.32
C PHE A 149 1.87 -7.55 -0.45
N MET A 150 2.00 -6.66 -1.43
CA MET A 150 3.22 -5.93 -1.74
C MET A 150 2.96 -4.45 -1.53
N GLY A 151 3.50 -3.86 -0.47
CA GLY A 151 3.16 -2.46 -0.20
C GLY A 151 3.56 -1.91 1.14
N ASP A 152 2.89 -0.82 1.51
CA ASP A 152 3.09 -0.12 2.77
C ASP A 152 2.45 -0.85 3.97
N SER A 153 2.56 -0.22 5.14
CA SER A 153 1.95 -0.71 6.37
C SER A 153 0.41 -0.78 6.35
N THR A 154 -0.27 -0.11 5.41
CA THR A 154 -1.73 -0.14 5.30
C THR A 154 -2.23 -1.43 4.65
N VAL A 155 -1.50 -2.01 3.69
CA VAL A 155 -1.81 -3.37 3.20
C VAL A 155 -1.26 -4.45 4.15
N ARG A 156 -0.25 -4.14 4.99
CA ARG A 156 0.11 -5.01 6.14
C ARG A 156 -1.04 -5.14 7.13
N GLN A 157 -1.84 -4.09 7.29
CA GLN A 157 -3.03 -4.09 8.14
C GLN A 157 -4.06 -5.13 7.67
N TRP A 158 -4.18 -5.37 6.35
CA TRP A 158 -5.04 -6.43 5.81
C TRP A 158 -4.57 -7.81 6.27
N LEU A 159 -3.27 -8.12 6.22
CA LEU A 159 -2.74 -9.39 6.75
C LEU A 159 -3.08 -9.54 8.24
N THR A 160 -2.85 -8.48 9.02
CA THR A 160 -3.13 -8.49 10.47
C THR A 160 -4.61 -8.75 10.74
N TYR A 161 -5.49 -8.08 10.00
CA TYR A 161 -6.94 -8.27 10.09
C TYR A 161 -7.36 -9.69 9.75
N LEU A 162 -6.83 -10.26 8.66
CA LEU A 162 -7.17 -11.63 8.23
C LEU A 162 -6.70 -12.67 9.25
N VAL A 163 -5.49 -12.55 9.79
CA VAL A 163 -4.96 -13.46 10.83
C VAL A 163 -5.76 -13.36 12.13
N GLN A 164 -6.21 -12.16 12.52
CA GLN A 164 -7.07 -11.98 13.68
C GLN A 164 -8.47 -12.56 13.48
N THR A 165 -8.98 -12.50 12.24
CA THR A 165 -10.33 -12.96 11.89
C THR A 165 -10.39 -14.48 11.75
N PHE A 166 -9.40 -15.09 11.11
CA PHE A 166 -9.41 -16.52 10.76
C PHE A 166 -8.47 -17.33 11.65
N LYS A 167 -9.04 -18.06 12.62
CA LYS A 167 -8.27 -18.79 13.63
C LYS A 167 -7.27 -19.81 13.08
N GLY A 168 -7.54 -20.41 11.91
CA GLY A 168 -6.63 -21.39 11.27
C GLY A 168 -5.42 -20.75 10.59
N LEU A 169 -5.49 -19.46 10.26
CA LEU A 169 -4.42 -18.72 9.61
C LEU A 169 -3.43 -18.25 10.68
N LYS A 170 -2.24 -18.84 10.71
CA LYS A 170 -1.22 -18.56 11.72
C LYS A 170 -0.01 -17.85 11.12
N MET A 171 0.51 -16.86 11.84
CA MET A 171 1.80 -16.26 11.50
C MET A 171 2.91 -17.32 11.58
N PHE A 172 3.71 -17.40 10.54
CA PHE A 172 4.92 -18.21 10.49
C PHE A 172 6.11 -17.35 10.91
N ASP A 173 6.83 -17.76 11.96
CA ASP A 173 7.98 -17.01 12.46
C ASP A 173 9.19 -17.24 11.54
N LEU A 174 9.60 -16.18 10.84
CA LEU A 174 10.78 -16.16 9.98
C LEU A 174 12.06 -15.74 10.73
N HIS A 175 11.97 -15.55 12.05
CA HIS A 175 13.04 -15.03 12.91
C HIS A 175 13.63 -13.70 12.39
N ARG A 176 12.74 -12.81 11.94
CA ARG A 176 13.08 -11.49 11.40
C ARG A 176 12.93 -10.41 12.47
N VAL A 177 13.70 -9.33 12.30
CA VAL A 177 13.70 -8.18 13.21
C VAL A 177 13.10 -6.96 12.52
N GLY A 178 12.06 -6.39 13.14
CA GLY A 178 11.43 -5.14 12.71
C GLY A 178 10.09 -5.34 12.01
N LEU A 179 9.21 -4.34 12.13
CA LEU A 179 7.85 -4.39 11.58
C LEU A 179 7.82 -4.37 10.05
N GLU A 180 8.82 -3.77 9.41
CA GLU A 180 8.93 -3.66 7.96
C GLU A 180 9.75 -4.80 7.36
N THR A 181 9.56 -6.01 7.89
CA THR A 181 10.19 -7.24 7.38
C THR A 181 9.14 -8.18 6.81
N LEU A 182 9.58 -9.13 5.99
CA LEU A 182 8.71 -10.15 5.40
C LEU A 182 7.85 -10.83 6.48
N MET A 183 6.55 -10.84 6.24
CA MET A 183 5.56 -11.53 7.07
C MET A 183 4.90 -12.63 6.26
N VAL A 184 4.73 -13.80 6.86
CA VAL A 184 4.04 -14.93 6.23
C VAL A 184 3.03 -15.48 7.22
N ALA A 185 1.82 -15.74 6.75
CA ALA A 185 0.80 -16.49 7.47
C ALA A 185 0.35 -17.69 6.64
N ILE A 186 0.13 -18.82 7.30
CA ILE A 186 -0.17 -20.11 6.66
C ILE A 186 -1.38 -20.75 7.34
N ASP A 187 -2.28 -21.30 6.53
CA ASP A 187 -3.23 -22.33 6.95
C ASP A 187 -2.95 -23.58 6.11
N GLN A 188 -2.40 -24.61 6.74
CA GLN A 188 -2.05 -25.85 6.06
C GLN A 188 -3.28 -26.69 5.71
N GLU A 189 -4.36 -26.64 6.49
CA GLU A 189 -5.58 -27.43 6.25
C GLU A 189 -6.30 -26.95 4.99
N ARG A 190 -6.29 -25.64 4.75
CA ARG A 190 -6.95 -25.00 3.60
C ARG A 190 -5.99 -24.65 2.45
N ASN A 191 -4.72 -25.05 2.55
CA ASN A 191 -3.66 -24.71 1.61
C ASN A 191 -3.59 -23.19 1.29
N VAL A 192 -3.59 -22.36 2.34
CA VAL A 192 -3.53 -20.90 2.20
C VAL A 192 -2.16 -20.40 2.64
N LYS A 193 -1.57 -19.54 1.82
CA LYS A 193 -0.41 -18.73 2.19
C LYS A 193 -0.73 -17.26 1.95
N ILE A 194 -0.57 -16.42 2.96
CA ILE A 194 -0.59 -14.97 2.81
C ILE A 194 0.79 -14.42 3.16
N GLN A 195 1.38 -13.68 2.24
CA GLN A 195 2.66 -13.02 2.43
C GLN A 195 2.45 -11.51 2.38
N TRP A 196 3.01 -10.78 3.34
CA TRP A 196 3.21 -9.35 3.21
C TRP A 196 4.69 -9.03 3.07
N LYS A 197 5.04 -8.21 2.08
CA LYS A 197 6.38 -7.71 1.87
C LYS A 197 6.33 -6.23 1.54
N LYS A 198 7.21 -5.45 2.17
CA LYS A 198 7.33 -4.02 1.90
C LYS A 198 7.65 -3.75 0.43
N HIS A 199 7.28 -2.58 -0.07
CA HIS A 199 7.58 -2.15 -1.44
C HIS A 199 9.02 -1.69 -1.67
N SER A 200 9.96 -2.08 -0.79
CA SER A 200 11.35 -1.60 -0.74
C SER A 200 11.42 -0.06 -0.70
N HIS A 201 12.52 0.54 -1.13
CA HIS A 201 12.78 1.97 -0.98
C HIS A 201 11.93 2.82 -1.95
N PRO A 202 11.44 4.00 -1.52
CA PRO A 202 11.56 4.56 -0.17
C PRO A 202 10.60 3.88 0.83
N ILE A 203 11.08 3.41 1.98
CA ILE A 203 10.22 2.94 3.08
C ILE A 203 10.55 3.74 4.34
N VAL A 204 9.61 4.57 4.77
CA VAL A 204 9.82 5.44 5.93
C VAL A 204 9.34 4.75 7.19
N ALA A 205 10.31 4.27 7.98
CA ALA A 205 10.09 3.62 9.26
C ALA A 205 11.17 4.03 10.27
N SER A 206 10.73 4.55 11.43
CA SER A 206 11.61 4.97 12.53
C SER A 206 12.23 3.80 13.28
N ARG A 207 11.58 2.64 13.25
CA ARG A 207 12.09 1.40 13.84
C ARG A 207 13.02 0.68 12.86
N LEU A 208 14.04 0.04 13.42
CA LEU A 208 14.97 -0.80 12.67
C LEU A 208 14.23 -1.93 11.94
N TYR A 209 14.57 -2.16 10.67
CA TYR A 209 14.06 -3.29 9.87
C TYR A 209 15.15 -3.93 9.03
N MET A 210 15.01 -5.22 8.77
CA MET A 210 15.95 -6.00 7.95
C MET A 210 15.76 -5.74 6.45
N VAL A 211 16.86 -5.78 5.69
CA VAL A 211 16.89 -5.51 4.24
C VAL A 211 17.43 -6.69 3.41
N LYS A 212 17.70 -7.83 4.04
CA LYS A 212 18.33 -9.01 3.38
C LYS A 212 17.42 -9.73 2.39
N ASP A 213 16.12 -9.54 2.49
CA ASP A 213 15.13 -10.05 1.56
C ASP A 213 14.47 -8.91 0.78
N ASP A 214 15.05 -7.70 0.77
CA ASP A 214 14.44 -6.57 0.11
C ASP A 214 14.45 -6.74 -1.42
N ALA A 215 13.33 -6.39 -2.04
CA ALA A 215 13.17 -6.40 -3.49
C ALA A 215 12.08 -5.40 -3.84
N TYR A 216 12.25 -4.69 -4.94
CA TYR A 216 11.22 -3.78 -5.42
C TYR A 216 10.00 -4.56 -5.91
N VAL A 217 8.82 -3.91 -5.93
CA VAL A 217 7.56 -4.61 -6.24
C VAL A 217 7.56 -5.28 -7.62
N HIS A 218 8.19 -4.67 -8.63
CA HIS A 218 8.32 -5.28 -9.96
C HIS A 218 9.18 -6.56 -9.92
N GLU A 219 10.32 -6.54 -9.22
CA GLU A 219 11.17 -7.73 -9.02
C GLU A 219 10.42 -8.83 -8.28
N GLN A 220 9.63 -8.46 -7.26
CA GLN A 220 8.78 -9.41 -6.54
C GLN A 220 7.74 -10.05 -7.48
N ILE A 221 7.11 -9.27 -8.37
CA ILE A 221 6.17 -9.78 -9.36
C ILE A 221 6.85 -10.73 -10.33
N ASP A 222 8.02 -10.38 -10.86
CA ASP A 222 8.75 -11.20 -11.84
C ASP A 222 9.24 -12.54 -11.27
N GLN A 223 9.45 -12.63 -9.96
CA GLN A 223 9.80 -13.87 -9.27
C GLN A 223 8.60 -14.82 -9.04
N LEU A 224 7.37 -14.36 -9.25
CA LEU A 224 6.18 -15.20 -9.08
C LEU A 224 5.84 -15.95 -10.38
N ALA A 225 5.52 -17.24 -10.22
CA ALA A 225 4.99 -18.06 -11.29
C ALA A 225 3.69 -17.46 -11.84
N GLY A 226 2.76 -17.08 -10.96
CA GLY A 226 1.41 -16.68 -11.33
C GLY A 226 0.47 -17.88 -11.49
N GLY A 227 -0.78 -17.61 -11.89
CA GLY A 227 -1.81 -18.60 -12.17
C GLY A 227 -3.08 -18.41 -11.35
N SER A 228 -4.06 -19.31 -11.54
CA SER A 228 -5.41 -19.25 -10.94
C SER A 228 -5.43 -19.20 -9.40
N HIS A 229 -4.38 -19.74 -8.76
CA HIS A 229 -4.23 -19.77 -7.30
C HIS A 229 -3.49 -18.54 -6.75
N TYR A 230 -2.93 -17.68 -7.61
CA TYR A 230 -2.16 -16.51 -7.19
C TYR A 230 -3.03 -15.26 -7.14
N VAL A 231 -2.92 -14.56 -6.02
CA VAL A 231 -3.52 -13.24 -5.83
C VAL A 231 -2.43 -12.26 -5.43
N ILE A 232 -2.27 -11.18 -6.18
CA ILE A 232 -1.29 -10.13 -5.88
C ILE A 232 -2.05 -8.86 -5.51
N VAL A 233 -1.72 -8.26 -4.37
CA VAL A 233 -2.25 -6.96 -3.96
C VAL A 233 -1.11 -5.96 -3.88
N ILE A 234 -1.24 -4.83 -4.56
CA ILE A 234 -0.22 -3.79 -4.62
C ILE A 234 -0.75 -2.53 -3.94
N CYS A 235 -0.01 -1.99 -2.98
CA CYS A 235 -0.32 -0.73 -2.30
C CYS A 235 0.94 0.15 -2.23
N LEU A 236 0.94 1.24 -3.00
CA LEU A 236 2.07 2.17 -3.09
C LEU A 236 1.57 3.58 -2.82
N GLY A 237 2.28 4.33 -1.98
CA GLY A 237 2.11 5.78 -1.98
C GLY A 237 2.41 6.50 -0.67
N GLN A 238 1.99 5.99 0.49
CA GLN A 238 2.14 6.70 1.77
C GLN A 238 3.59 7.13 2.06
N HIS A 239 4.55 6.25 1.77
CA HIS A 239 5.97 6.53 1.95
C HIS A 239 6.58 7.39 0.84
N PHE A 240 5.92 7.49 -0.33
CA PHE A 240 6.39 8.26 -1.47
C PHE A 240 6.07 9.75 -1.36
N ARG A 241 5.10 10.16 -0.54
CA ARG A 241 4.70 11.58 -0.37
C ARG A 241 5.87 12.49 0.03
N LEU A 242 6.90 11.91 0.67
CA LEU A 242 8.11 12.59 1.15
C LEU A 242 9.23 12.70 0.10
N PHE A 243 9.01 12.21 -1.11
CA PHE A 243 10.03 12.09 -2.14
C PHE A 243 9.57 12.78 -3.42
N PRO A 244 10.50 13.19 -4.30
CA PRO A 244 10.15 13.73 -5.60
C PRO A 244 9.21 12.77 -6.35
N ILE A 245 8.14 13.31 -6.93
CA ILE A 245 7.09 12.55 -7.61
C ILE A 245 7.62 11.59 -8.68
N GLN A 246 8.77 11.90 -9.27
CA GLN A 246 9.46 11.07 -10.25
C GLN A 246 9.82 9.68 -9.69
N VAL A 247 10.12 9.58 -8.39
CA VAL A 247 10.40 8.30 -7.72
C VAL A 247 9.15 7.42 -7.71
N PHE A 248 7.98 8.01 -7.43
CA PHE A 248 6.70 7.30 -7.47
C PHE A 248 6.33 6.90 -8.90
N ILE A 249 6.40 7.84 -9.86
CA ILE A 249 6.09 7.58 -11.27
C ILE A 249 6.96 6.44 -11.81
N ARG A 250 8.28 6.48 -11.56
CA ARG A 250 9.19 5.39 -11.96
C ARG A 250 8.74 4.07 -11.38
N ARG A 251 8.40 4.02 -10.08
CA ARG A 251 7.96 2.79 -9.44
C ARG A 251 6.69 2.23 -10.08
N ILE A 252 5.70 3.07 -10.32
CA ILE A 252 4.42 2.68 -10.94
C ILE A 252 4.62 2.17 -12.36
N ILE A 253 5.47 2.82 -13.16
CA ILE A 253 5.82 2.36 -14.52
C ILE A 253 6.49 0.98 -14.49
N ASN A 254 7.45 0.77 -13.58
CA ASN A 254 8.15 -0.52 -13.47
C ASN A 254 7.19 -1.64 -13.04
N VAL A 255 6.27 -1.35 -12.10
CA VAL A 255 5.20 -2.28 -11.72
C VAL A 255 4.28 -2.58 -12.91
N HIS A 256 3.87 -1.57 -13.67
CA HIS A 256 3.06 -1.77 -14.87
C HIS A 256 3.74 -2.69 -15.89
N LYS A 257 5.06 -2.51 -16.14
CA LYS A 257 5.83 -3.40 -17.01
C LYS A 257 5.86 -4.85 -16.48
N ALA A 258 6.10 -5.03 -15.19
CA ALA A 258 6.11 -6.36 -14.57
C ALA A 258 4.74 -7.04 -14.62
N LEU A 259 3.65 -6.30 -14.43
CA LEU A 259 2.29 -6.82 -14.58
C LEU A 259 2.00 -7.25 -16.01
N ASN A 260 2.43 -6.50 -17.03
CA ASN A 260 2.31 -6.95 -18.42
C ASN A 260 3.05 -8.27 -18.65
N ARG A 261 4.29 -8.41 -18.15
CA ARG A 261 5.02 -9.68 -18.20
C ARG A 261 4.31 -10.81 -17.46
N LEU A 262 3.68 -10.52 -16.32
CA LEU A 262 2.90 -11.48 -15.54
C LEU A 262 1.68 -11.96 -16.33
N PHE A 263 0.90 -11.06 -16.90
CA PHE A 263 -0.30 -11.42 -17.65
C PHE A 263 0.01 -12.17 -18.95
N LEU A 264 1.17 -11.90 -19.58
CA LEU A 264 1.64 -12.70 -20.73
C LEU A 264 1.91 -14.16 -20.35
N ARG A 265 2.50 -14.41 -19.17
CA ARG A 265 2.88 -15.77 -18.74
C ARG A 265 1.83 -16.49 -17.89
N SER A 266 0.89 -15.76 -17.28
CA SER A 266 -0.10 -16.29 -16.33
C SER A 266 -1.32 -15.37 -16.23
N PRO A 267 -2.16 -15.33 -17.29
CA PRO A 267 -3.30 -14.42 -17.39
C PRO A 267 -4.36 -14.64 -16.31
N ASP A 268 -4.44 -15.85 -15.73
CA ASP A 268 -5.39 -16.17 -14.65
C ASP A 268 -5.00 -15.63 -13.27
N THR A 269 -3.85 -14.97 -13.16
CA THR A 269 -3.41 -14.34 -11.89
C THR A 269 -4.32 -13.17 -11.55
N LYS A 270 -4.91 -13.18 -10.35
CA LYS A 270 -5.74 -12.05 -9.88
C LYS A 270 -4.85 -10.95 -9.31
N VAL A 271 -4.99 -9.72 -9.83
CA VAL A 271 -4.21 -8.56 -9.36
C VAL A 271 -5.13 -7.46 -8.87
N ILE A 272 -4.90 -7.00 -7.64
CA ILE A 272 -5.68 -5.98 -6.96
C ILE A 272 -4.78 -4.78 -6.65
N ILE A 273 -5.17 -3.60 -7.09
CA ILE A 273 -4.53 -2.34 -6.72
C ILE A 273 -5.32 -1.76 -5.55
N LYS A 274 -4.65 -1.61 -4.39
CA LYS A 274 -5.19 -0.87 -3.25
C LYS A 274 -4.67 0.56 -3.35
N THR A 275 -5.56 1.54 -3.41
CA THR A 275 -5.16 2.95 -3.36
C THR A 275 -4.66 3.34 -1.97
N GLU A 276 -4.03 4.51 -1.86
CA GLU A 276 -3.65 5.05 -0.56
C GLU A 276 -4.88 5.28 0.32
N ASN A 277 -4.74 5.08 1.63
CA ASN A 277 -5.68 5.65 2.60
C ASN A 277 -5.50 7.18 2.62
N THR A 278 -6.56 7.93 2.89
CA THR A 278 -6.39 9.32 3.31
C THR A 278 -5.71 9.37 4.67
N ARG A 279 -5.04 10.48 4.93
CA ARG A 279 -4.58 10.86 6.26
C ARG A 279 -4.74 12.36 6.40
N ASP A 280 -5.03 12.84 7.58
CA ASP A 280 -5.02 14.29 7.81
C ASP A 280 -4.13 14.58 9.01
N ASP A 281 -2.89 14.93 8.69
CA ASP A 281 -1.93 15.40 9.68
C ASP A 281 -1.70 16.88 9.44
N SER A 282 -2.60 17.70 9.99
CA SER A 282 -2.56 19.16 9.87
C SER A 282 -1.25 19.75 10.39
N HIS A 283 -0.48 19.02 11.20
CA HIS A 283 0.78 19.48 11.77
C HIS A 283 1.95 19.44 10.78
N ASP A 284 1.81 18.73 9.65
CA ASP A 284 2.87 18.56 8.66
C ASP A 284 2.30 18.45 7.24
N ALA A 285 1.40 19.39 6.93
CA ALA A 285 0.69 19.46 5.66
C ALA A 285 1.63 19.54 4.45
N GLU A 286 2.79 20.22 4.59
CA GLU A 286 3.80 20.30 3.53
C GLU A 286 4.25 18.92 3.05
N ARG A 287 4.36 17.94 3.95
CA ARG A 287 4.97 16.64 3.67
C ARG A 287 3.97 15.49 3.58
N PHE A 288 2.86 15.58 4.30
CA PHE A 288 1.93 14.48 4.46
C PHE A 288 0.49 14.77 4.01
N SER A 289 0.21 15.97 3.49
CA SER A 289 -1.11 16.33 2.97
C SER A 289 -1.65 15.32 1.95
N ASN A 290 -2.98 15.20 1.92
CA ASN A 290 -3.70 14.46 0.91
C ASN A 290 -3.55 15.03 -0.50
N PHE A 291 -3.03 16.26 -0.66
CA PHE A 291 -2.67 16.77 -1.99
C PHE A 291 -1.73 15.81 -2.75
N TYR A 292 -0.66 15.35 -2.11
CA TYR A 292 0.29 14.41 -2.72
C TYR A 292 -0.34 13.03 -2.95
N GLY A 293 -1.07 12.51 -1.97
CA GLY A 293 -1.76 11.23 -2.08
C GLY A 293 -2.81 11.21 -3.20
N TYR A 294 -3.49 12.34 -3.42
CA TYR A 294 -4.47 12.46 -4.50
C TYR A 294 -3.78 12.41 -5.88
N ILE A 295 -2.64 13.09 -6.05
CA ILE A 295 -1.84 13.02 -7.27
C ILE A 295 -1.36 11.59 -7.52
N HIS A 296 -0.87 10.90 -6.49
CA HIS A 296 -0.48 9.49 -6.61
C HIS A 296 -1.65 8.61 -7.06
N ASN A 297 -2.84 8.80 -6.49
CA ASN A 297 -4.02 8.05 -6.88
C ASN A 297 -4.42 8.29 -8.33
N MET A 298 -4.36 9.54 -8.82
CA MET A 298 -4.61 9.84 -10.23
C MET A 298 -3.61 9.13 -11.14
N ILE A 299 -2.32 9.19 -10.82
CA ILE A 299 -1.26 8.52 -11.58
C ILE A 299 -1.47 7.00 -11.61
N MET A 300 -1.74 6.37 -10.45
CA MET A 300 -1.99 4.93 -10.37
C MET A 300 -3.18 4.52 -11.24
N ARG A 301 -4.29 5.27 -11.17
CA ARG A 301 -5.48 5.00 -11.98
C ARG A 301 -5.19 5.09 -13.46
N ASP A 302 -4.51 6.14 -13.89
CA ASP A 302 -4.21 6.33 -15.32
C ASP A 302 -3.23 5.27 -15.84
N VAL A 303 -2.18 4.93 -15.07
CA VAL A 303 -1.21 3.93 -15.51
C VAL A 303 -1.81 2.52 -15.55
N PHE A 304 -2.70 2.16 -14.62
CA PHE A 304 -3.24 0.80 -14.55
C PHE A 304 -4.58 0.60 -15.27
N ARG A 305 -5.21 1.65 -15.81
CA ARG A 305 -6.56 1.61 -16.41
C ARG A 305 -6.79 0.52 -17.47
N ASN A 306 -5.76 0.16 -18.24
CA ASN A 306 -5.86 -0.79 -19.35
C ASN A 306 -5.35 -2.19 -19.00
N LEU A 307 -5.00 -2.43 -17.73
CA LEU A 307 -4.61 -3.75 -17.27
C LEU A 307 -5.82 -4.50 -16.69
N PRO A 308 -5.84 -5.84 -16.76
CA PRO A 308 -6.87 -6.66 -16.13
C PRO A 308 -6.64 -6.72 -14.60
N VAL A 309 -6.81 -5.58 -13.94
CA VAL A 309 -6.68 -5.41 -12.49
C VAL A 309 -8.03 -5.00 -11.89
N ALA A 310 -8.20 -5.22 -10.61
CA ALA A 310 -9.29 -4.62 -9.83
C ALA A 310 -8.74 -3.55 -8.88
N VAL A 311 -9.56 -2.55 -8.56
CA VAL A 311 -9.19 -1.49 -7.61
C VAL A 311 -10.01 -1.62 -6.33
N VAL A 312 -9.32 -1.69 -5.19
CA VAL A 312 -9.93 -1.41 -3.87
C VAL A 312 -9.59 0.03 -3.55
N ASP A 313 -10.58 0.90 -3.71
CA ASP A 313 -10.46 2.35 -3.57
C ASP A 313 -10.46 2.77 -2.10
N ALA A 314 -9.42 2.40 -1.39
CA ALA A 314 -9.24 2.73 0.00
C ALA A 314 -9.24 4.25 0.26
N TRP A 315 -8.99 5.07 -0.77
CA TRP A 315 -9.03 6.53 -0.68
C TRP A 315 -10.46 7.01 -0.46
N ASP A 316 -11.36 6.70 -1.39
CA ASP A 316 -12.77 7.09 -1.26
C ASP A 316 -13.42 6.43 -0.05
N MET A 317 -13.04 5.19 0.27
CA MET A 317 -13.51 4.52 1.48
C MET A 317 -13.12 5.30 2.73
N THR A 318 -11.86 5.71 2.87
CA THR A 318 -11.40 6.43 4.06
C THR A 318 -12.00 7.83 4.17
N ILE A 319 -12.25 8.51 3.05
CA ILE A 319 -13.04 9.75 3.02
C ILE A 319 -14.48 9.50 3.49
N ALA A 320 -15.16 8.50 2.94
CA ALA A 320 -16.56 8.23 3.25
C ALA A 320 -16.78 7.75 4.70
N TYR A 321 -15.78 7.10 5.29
CA TYR A 321 -15.76 6.76 6.73
C TYR A 321 -15.30 7.91 7.63
N ASN A 322 -14.92 9.06 7.06
CA ASN A 322 -14.36 10.20 7.77
C ASN A 322 -13.20 9.80 8.70
N THR A 323 -12.26 9.01 8.18
CA THR A 323 -11.08 8.59 8.93
C THR A 323 -9.85 9.39 8.51
N LEU A 324 -9.28 10.09 9.48
CA LEU A 324 -8.09 10.92 9.33
C LEU A 324 -6.79 10.15 9.64
N ASP A 325 -6.92 8.91 10.13
CA ASP A 325 -5.80 8.04 10.45
C ASP A 325 -5.36 7.25 9.22
N VAL A 326 -4.06 7.26 8.95
CA VAL A 326 -3.46 6.44 7.88
C VAL A 326 -3.70 4.94 8.11
N HIS A 327 -3.84 4.51 9.37
CA HIS A 327 -4.24 3.17 9.77
C HIS A 327 -5.68 3.17 10.29
N PRO A 328 -6.68 3.11 9.39
CA PRO A 328 -8.07 3.25 9.79
C PRO A 328 -8.53 2.09 10.69
N PRO A 329 -9.62 2.26 11.45
CA PRO A 329 -10.10 1.24 12.37
C PRO A 329 -10.61 -0.02 11.64
N ASN A 330 -10.69 -1.14 12.37
CA ASN A 330 -11.00 -2.46 11.81
C ASN A 330 -12.30 -2.53 11.00
N HIS A 331 -13.31 -1.70 11.27
CA HIS A 331 -14.54 -1.72 10.49
C HIS A 331 -14.36 -1.13 9.07
N VAL A 332 -13.44 -0.17 8.89
CA VAL A 332 -13.05 0.35 7.57
C VAL A 332 -12.20 -0.68 6.84
N VAL A 333 -11.24 -1.29 7.54
CA VAL A 333 -10.40 -2.38 6.99
C VAL A 333 -11.29 -3.55 6.56
N LYS A 334 -12.32 -3.91 7.34
CA LYS A 334 -13.29 -4.94 6.95
C LYS A 334 -13.93 -4.61 5.60
N SER A 335 -14.41 -3.39 5.39
CA SER A 335 -15.00 -3.01 4.11
C SER A 335 -14.00 -3.12 2.95
N GLN A 336 -12.73 -2.78 3.18
CA GLN A 336 -11.67 -2.95 2.19
C GLN A 336 -11.46 -4.45 1.87
N ILE A 337 -11.48 -5.31 2.89
CA ILE A 337 -11.39 -6.76 2.76
C ILE A 337 -12.63 -7.36 2.05
N ASP A 338 -13.84 -6.89 2.35
CA ASP A 338 -15.07 -7.36 1.70
C ASP A 338 -15.01 -7.07 0.17
N MET A 339 -14.49 -5.90 -0.22
CA MET A 339 -14.25 -5.55 -1.62
C MET A 339 -13.15 -6.44 -2.24
N PHE A 340 -12.02 -6.61 -1.55
CA PHE A 340 -10.94 -7.49 -1.96
C PHE A 340 -11.43 -8.93 -2.22
N LEU A 341 -12.17 -9.51 -1.27
CA LEU A 341 -12.72 -10.86 -1.38
C LEU A 341 -13.70 -10.95 -2.54
N THR A 342 -14.56 -9.95 -2.74
CA THR A 342 -15.49 -9.92 -3.89
C THR A 342 -14.77 -10.14 -5.21
N TYR A 343 -13.59 -9.54 -5.42
CA TYR A 343 -12.83 -9.70 -6.65
C TYR A 343 -12.19 -11.09 -6.82
N ILE A 344 -11.99 -11.84 -5.73
CA ILE A 344 -11.18 -13.07 -5.77
C ILE A 344 -11.96 -14.38 -5.56
N CYS A 345 -13.25 -14.35 -5.20
CA CYS A 345 -14.04 -15.56 -4.88
C CYS A 345 -14.79 -16.21 -6.06
#